data_AF-A0A0U1D4S5-F1
#
_entry.id   AF-A0A0U1D4S5-F1
#
_cell.length_a   1.000
_cell.length_b   1.000
_cell.length_c   1.000
_cell.angle_alpha   90.00
_cell.angle_beta   90.00
_cell.angle_gamma   90.00
#
_symmetry.space_group_name_H-M   'P 1'
#
loop_
_entity.id
_entity.type
_entity.pdbx_description
1 polymer ?
#
loop_
_entity_poly.entity_id
_entity_poly.type
_entity_poly.pdbx_seq_one_letter_code
_entity_poly.pdbx_strand_id
1 'polypeptide(L)'
;MALTQFPVTGTFQAVISDSSDAGGESDVQNISSTVWFTPSVQQVYSASEGKVIRLAPVRARTNPDDGMLRTIDGNTVSLISNSAALGLENLYWTVTFSNVVYDRAEREITSFTFEAPQDSTPVDLATVARVVL
;
A
#
# COMPACT_ATOMS: atom_id res chain seq x y z
N MET A 1 5.30 26.05 3.56
CA MET A 1 5.60 24.73 4.16
C MET A 1 5.67 23.73 3.03
N ALA A 2 6.55 22.72 3.09
CA ALA A 2 6.70 21.75 2.00
C ALA A 2 5.79 20.53 2.20
N LEU A 3 5.48 19.83 1.11
CA LEU A 3 4.87 18.50 1.16
C LEU A 3 5.85 17.51 1.80
N THR A 4 5.34 16.70 2.73
CA THR A 4 6.12 15.65 3.40
C THR A 4 5.71 14.30 2.85
N GLN A 5 6.69 13.40 2.72
CA GLN A 5 6.50 12.04 2.27
C GLN A 5 6.85 11.07 3.37
N PHE A 6 6.20 9.91 3.37
CA PHE A 6 6.53 8.79 4.25
C PHE A 6 6.77 7.52 3.41
N PRO A 7 7.75 6.69 3.81
CA PRO A 7 7.97 5.41 3.15
C PRO A 7 6.91 4.38 3.58
N VAL A 8 6.53 3.52 2.65
CA VAL A 8 5.61 2.40 2.87
C VAL A 8 6.33 1.09 2.64
N THR A 9 6.22 0.19 3.61
CA THR A 9 6.79 -1.16 3.57
C THR A 9 5.71 -2.20 3.79
N GLY A 10 6.03 -3.45 3.49
CA GLY A 10 5.17 -4.59 3.77
C GLY A 10 5.62 -5.83 3.01
N THR A 11 5.42 -6.99 3.63
CA THR A 11 5.69 -8.30 3.02
C THR A 11 4.38 -9.08 3.00
N PHE A 12 4.02 -9.61 1.83
CA PHE A 12 2.79 -10.38 1.64
C PHE A 12 3.11 -11.83 1.32
N GLN A 13 2.65 -12.75 2.18
CA GLN A 13 2.83 -14.18 2.05
C GLN A 13 1.48 -14.89 2.19
N ALA A 14 1.30 -15.97 1.44
CA ALA A 14 0.18 -16.88 1.54
C ALA A 14 0.64 -18.16 2.24
N VAL A 15 -0.19 -18.65 3.17
CA VAL A 15 -0.06 -20.00 3.72
C VAL A 15 -1.06 -20.89 2.99
N ILE A 16 -0.57 -21.88 2.28
CA ILE A 16 -1.35 -22.82 1.49
C ILE A 16 -1.42 -24.11 2.28
N SER A 17 -2.60 -24.42 2.80
CA SER A 17 -2.85 -25.72 3.41
C SER A 17 -2.92 -26.76 2.30
N ASP A 18 -2.13 -27.82 2.44
CA ASP A 18 -2.13 -28.93 1.50
C ASP A 18 -3.53 -29.56 1.40
N SER A 19 -3.96 -29.78 0.16
CA SER A 19 -5.21 -30.44 -0.19
C SER A 19 -5.00 -31.55 -1.23
N SER A 20 -3.75 -31.86 -1.59
CA SER A 20 -3.44 -32.68 -2.77
C SER A 20 -2.27 -33.65 -2.65
N ASP A 21 -1.45 -33.60 -1.59
CA ASP A 21 -0.38 -34.59 -1.38
C ASP A 21 -0.46 -35.34 -0.04
N ALA A 22 0.39 -36.35 0.12
CA ALA A 22 0.34 -37.27 1.26
C ALA A 22 1.09 -36.74 2.50
N GLY A 23 1.74 -35.58 2.39
CA GLY A 23 2.58 -34.97 3.41
C GLY A 23 1.80 -34.11 4.40
N GLY A 24 0.68 -33.50 3.99
CA GLY A 24 -0.21 -32.74 4.88
C GLY A 24 0.43 -31.49 5.52
N GLU A 25 1.61 -31.08 5.07
CA GLU A 25 2.30 -29.89 5.57
C GLU A 25 1.78 -28.64 4.85
N SER A 26 1.74 -27.51 5.54
CA SER A 26 1.35 -26.23 4.91
C SER A 26 2.55 -25.54 4.32
N ASP A 27 2.41 -25.03 3.09
CA ASP A 27 3.45 -24.29 2.40
C ASP A 27 3.30 -22.78 2.58
N VAL A 28 4.42 -22.06 2.72
CA VAL A 28 4.45 -20.60 2.70
C VAL A 28 4.98 -20.13 1.35
N GLN A 29 4.18 -19.37 0.62
CA GLN A 29 4.55 -18.80 -0.68
C GLN A 29 4.48 -17.27 -0.66
N ASN A 30 5.43 -16.62 -1.32
CA ASN A 30 5.39 -15.18 -1.53
C ASN A 30 4.29 -14.82 -2.54
N ILE A 31 3.59 -13.72 -2.28
CA ILE A 31 2.52 -13.25 -3.17
C ILE A 31 3.09 -12.28 -4.19
N SER A 32 2.80 -12.53 -5.47
CA SER A 32 3.00 -11.56 -6.54
C SER A 32 1.69 -10.79 -6.79
N SER A 33 1.74 -9.46 -6.82
CA SER A 33 0.56 -8.61 -7.01
C SER A 33 0.93 -7.22 -7.50
N THR A 34 0.00 -6.56 -8.18
CA THR A 34 0.03 -5.11 -8.40
C THR A 34 -0.77 -4.43 -7.30
N VAL A 35 -0.14 -3.46 -6.63
CA VAL A 35 -0.73 -2.71 -5.51
C VAL A 35 -0.99 -1.28 -5.95
N TRP A 36 -2.20 -0.80 -5.72
CA TRP A 36 -2.62 0.57 -5.98
C TRP A 36 -2.90 1.30 -4.67
N PHE A 37 -2.27 2.45 -4.50
CA PHE A 37 -2.55 3.38 -3.42
C PHE A 37 -3.38 4.53 -3.97
N THR A 38 -4.64 4.63 -3.56
CA THR A 38 -5.55 5.69 -3.99
C THR A 38 -5.78 6.65 -2.82
N PRO A 39 -5.50 7.96 -2.99
CA PRO A 39 -5.78 8.93 -1.94
C PRO A 39 -7.29 9.18 -1.87
N SER A 40 -7.81 9.37 -0.65
CA SER A 40 -9.21 9.73 -0.40
C SER A 40 -9.61 11.07 -1.01
N VAL A 41 -8.67 12.00 -1.18
CA VAL A 41 -8.89 13.29 -1.82
C VAL A 41 -8.00 13.40 -3.05
N GLN A 42 -8.58 13.72 -4.19
CA GLN A 42 -7.83 13.84 -5.46
C GLN A 42 -7.28 15.24 -5.70
N GLN A 43 -7.90 16.26 -5.10
CA GLN A 43 -7.53 17.66 -5.31
C GLN A 43 -7.71 18.45 -4.02
N VAL A 44 -6.68 19.20 -3.64
CA VAL A 44 -6.65 20.00 -2.43
C VAL A 44 -6.17 21.40 -2.78
N TYR A 45 -6.84 22.42 -2.26
CA TYR A 45 -6.33 23.78 -2.34
C TYR A 45 -5.39 24.04 -1.16
N SER A 46 -4.10 24.20 -1.44
CA SER A 46 -3.14 24.61 -0.43
C SER A 46 -3.13 26.14 -0.33
N ALA A 47 -3.75 26.67 0.71
CA ALA A 47 -3.66 28.10 1.02
C ALA A 47 -2.22 28.55 1.29
N SER A 48 -1.38 27.66 1.83
CA SER A 48 0.02 27.95 2.17
C SER A 48 0.94 28.10 0.95
N GLU A 49 0.62 27.43 -0.16
CA GLU A 49 1.37 27.53 -1.41
C GLU A 49 0.63 28.36 -2.47
N GLY A 50 -0.63 28.73 -2.23
CA GLY A 50 -1.49 29.42 -3.20
C GLY A 50 -1.78 28.58 -4.45
N LYS A 51 -1.70 27.26 -4.35
CA LYS A 51 -1.79 26.32 -5.47
C LYS A 51 -2.82 25.23 -5.22
N VAL A 52 -3.36 24.72 -6.31
CA VAL A 52 -4.14 23.48 -6.32
C VAL A 52 -3.18 22.31 -6.46
N ILE A 53 -3.16 21.42 -5.47
CA ILE A 53 -2.35 20.21 -5.45
C ILE A 53 -3.24 19.03 -5.82
N ARG A 54 -2.81 18.25 -6.82
CA ARG A 54 -3.50 17.03 -7.22
C ARG A 54 -2.76 15.82 -6.65
N LEU A 55 -3.43 15.03 -5.83
CA LEU A 55 -2.89 13.78 -5.29
C LEU A 55 -3.20 12.68 -6.30
N ALA A 56 -2.16 12.15 -6.94
CA ALA A 56 -2.27 11.07 -7.90
C ALA A 56 -2.21 9.72 -7.18
N PRO A 57 -2.95 8.70 -7.66
CA PRO A 57 -2.74 7.32 -7.22
C PRO A 57 -1.30 6.86 -7.49
N VAL A 58 -0.75 6.06 -6.59
CA VAL A 58 0.60 5.49 -6.71
C VAL A 58 0.48 4.00 -7.00
N ARG A 59 1.27 3.53 -7.97
CA ARG A 59 1.33 2.11 -8.35
C ARG A 59 2.61 1.47 -7.81
N ALA A 60 2.46 0.30 -7.22
CA ALA A 60 3.53 -0.54 -6.72
C ALA A 60 3.30 -2.01 -7.11
N ARG A 61 4.26 -2.87 -6.77
CA ARG A 61 4.17 -4.32 -6.93
C ARG A 61 4.77 -5.03 -5.73
N THR A 62 4.27 -6.22 -5.43
CA THR A 62 4.98 -7.17 -4.57
C THR A 62 5.90 -8.02 -5.44
N ASN A 63 7.15 -8.16 -5.02
CA ASN A 63 8.14 -8.92 -5.77
C ASN A 63 7.96 -10.43 -5.49
N PRO A 64 7.88 -11.31 -6.51
CA PRO A 64 7.72 -12.74 -6.30
C PRO A 64 8.88 -13.38 -5.52
N ASP A 65 10.09 -12.84 -5.59
CA ASP A 65 11.27 -13.46 -4.98
C ASP A 65 11.30 -13.30 -3.45
N ASP A 66 10.89 -12.15 -2.93
CA ASP A 66 10.98 -11.80 -1.50
C ASP A 66 9.65 -11.37 -0.87
N GLY A 67 8.57 -11.27 -1.65
CA GLY A 67 7.25 -10.83 -1.21
C GLY A 67 7.18 -9.34 -0.82
N MET A 68 8.26 -8.57 -1.01
CA MET A 68 8.36 -7.20 -0.54
C MET A 68 7.64 -6.23 -1.48
N LEU A 69 6.98 -5.24 -0.89
CA LEU A 69 6.41 -4.11 -1.61
C LEU A 69 7.53 -3.20 -2.17
N ARG A 70 7.51 -2.96 -3.47
CA ARG A 70 8.43 -2.06 -4.16
C ARG A 70 7.71 -1.26 -5.26
N THR A 71 8.28 -0.14 -5.67
CA THR A 71 7.84 0.57 -6.88
C THR A 71 8.09 -0.30 -8.12
N ILE A 72 7.54 0.12 -9.26
CA ILE A 72 7.78 -0.55 -10.55
C ILE A 72 9.29 -0.61 -10.84
N ASP A 73 10.02 0.45 -10.53
CA ASP A 73 11.46 0.57 -10.72
C ASP A 73 12.30 -0.14 -9.62
N GLY A 74 11.66 -0.77 -8.64
CA GLY A 74 12.33 -1.56 -7.60
C GLY A 74 12.78 -0.80 -6.36
N ASN A 75 12.39 0.48 -6.23
CA ASN A 75 12.70 1.32 -5.06
C ASN A 75 11.63 1.18 -3.96
N THR A 76 11.91 1.74 -2.78
CA THR A 76 10.91 1.90 -1.71
C THR A 76 9.75 2.77 -2.17
N VAL A 77 8.52 2.36 -1.84
CA VAL A 77 7.32 3.15 -2.14
C VAL A 77 7.25 4.32 -1.15
N SER A 78 7.03 5.53 -1.65
CA SER A 78 6.80 6.72 -0.82
C SER A 78 5.46 7.35 -1.16
N LEU A 79 4.66 7.67 -0.14
CA LEU A 79 3.35 8.31 -0.28
C LEU A 79 3.37 9.70 0.39
N ILE A 80 2.40 10.54 0.03
CA ILE A 80 2.24 11.87 0.61
C ILE A 80 1.57 11.76 1.98
N SER A 81 2.20 12.37 3.00
CA SER A 81 1.67 12.46 4.36
C SER A 81 0.57 13.51 4.46
N ASN A 82 -0.25 13.45 5.53
CA ASN A 82 -1.22 14.50 5.86
C ASN A 82 -0.50 15.74 6.44
N SER A 83 0.39 16.35 5.66
CA SER A 83 1.17 17.49 6.13
C SER A 83 0.31 18.76 6.21
N ALA A 84 0.70 19.70 7.07
CA ALA A 84 0.02 20.99 7.21
C ALA A 84 -0.07 21.79 5.89
N ALA A 85 0.78 21.49 4.91
CA ALA A 85 0.72 22.09 3.57
C ALA A 85 -0.55 21.68 2.78
N LEU A 86 -1.15 20.52 3.08
CA LEU A 86 -2.43 20.11 2.49
C LEU A 86 -3.61 20.82 3.14
N GLY A 87 -3.53 21.16 4.44
CA GLY A 87 -4.65 21.79 5.15
C GLY A 87 -5.89 20.91 5.24
N LEU A 88 -5.72 19.59 5.20
CA LEU A 88 -6.78 18.60 5.43
C LEU A 88 -6.82 18.24 6.92
N GLU A 89 -8.01 17.90 7.42
CA GLU A 89 -8.15 17.31 8.75
C GLU A 89 -7.50 15.93 8.78
N ASN A 90 -7.93 15.04 7.87
CA ASN A 90 -7.39 13.70 7.69
C ASN A 90 -7.13 13.41 6.21
N LEU A 91 -6.12 12.58 5.94
CA LEU A 91 -5.86 12.00 4.61
C LEU A 91 -5.80 10.49 4.75
N TYR A 92 -6.63 9.79 3.99
CA TYR A 92 -6.62 8.32 3.93
C TYR A 92 -6.06 7.82 2.60
N TRP A 93 -5.41 6.66 2.65
CA TRP A 93 -4.97 5.90 1.49
C TRP A 93 -5.67 4.54 1.45
N THR A 94 -6.37 4.28 0.35
CA THR A 94 -6.95 2.97 0.06
C THR A 94 -5.95 2.13 -0.72
N VAL A 95 -5.63 0.95 -0.19
CA VAL A 95 -4.76 -0.06 -0.78
C VAL A 95 -5.62 -1.08 -1.50
N THR A 96 -5.45 -1.17 -2.81
CA THR A 96 -6.15 -2.14 -3.67
C THR A 96 -5.15 -3.08 -4.32
N PHE A 97 -5.47 -4.37 -4.32
CA PHE A 97 -4.64 -5.40 -4.93
C PHE A 97 -5.27 -5.87 -6.24
N SER A 98 -4.44 -6.13 -7.23
CA SER A 98 -4.86 -6.62 -8.55
C SER A 98 -3.80 -7.57 -9.10
N ASN A 99 -4.21 -8.50 -9.97
CA ASN A 99 -3.33 -9.54 -10.51
C ASN A 99 -2.59 -10.29 -9.39
N VAL A 100 -3.30 -10.68 -8.34
CA VAL A 100 -2.72 -11.40 -7.20
C VAL A 100 -2.52 -12.85 -7.62
N VAL A 101 -1.28 -13.31 -7.55
CA VAL A 101 -0.89 -14.67 -7.95
C VAL A 101 -0.08 -15.30 -6.82
N TYR A 102 -0.57 -16.44 -6.36
CA TYR A 102 0.13 -17.42 -5.52
C TYR A 102 -0.51 -18.79 -5.78
N ASP A 103 0.14 -19.90 -5.39
CA ASP A 103 -0.41 -21.25 -5.62
C ASP A 103 -0.73 -21.54 -7.10
N ARG A 104 0.06 -20.95 -8.02
CA ARG A 104 -0.13 -21.06 -9.48
C ARG A 104 -1.52 -20.66 -9.99
N ALA A 105 -2.29 -19.92 -9.18
CA ALA A 105 -3.63 -19.48 -9.50
C ALA A 105 -3.79 -17.98 -9.24
N GLU A 106 -4.77 -17.37 -9.91
CA GLU A 106 -5.22 -16.04 -9.57
C GLU A 106 -6.05 -16.10 -8.28
N ARG A 107 -5.79 -15.15 -7.39
CA ARG A 107 -6.36 -15.09 -6.06
C ARG A 107 -6.79 -13.66 -5.76
N GLU A 108 -7.35 -13.44 -4.58
CA GLU A 108 -7.80 -12.12 -4.14
C GLU A 108 -7.20 -11.77 -2.78
N ILE A 109 -6.86 -10.49 -2.60
CA ILE A 109 -6.53 -9.91 -1.30
C ILE A 109 -7.54 -8.81 -1.03
N THR A 110 -8.14 -8.84 0.15
CA THR A 110 -9.08 -7.82 0.59
C THR A 110 -8.39 -6.46 0.63
N SER A 111 -8.97 -5.50 -0.08
CA SER A 111 -8.54 -4.10 -0.04
C SER A 111 -8.79 -3.51 1.33
N PHE A 112 -7.95 -2.57 1.76
CA PHE A 112 -8.12 -1.90 3.05
C PHE A 112 -7.67 -0.44 2.95
N THR A 113 -8.10 0.36 3.91
CA THR A 113 -7.75 1.79 4.01
C THR A 113 -6.99 2.04 5.30
N PHE A 114 -6.03 2.94 5.26
CA PHE A 114 -5.32 3.43 6.44
C PHE A 114 -5.20 4.95 6.40
N GLU A 115 -4.99 5.56 7.57
CA GLU A 115 -4.76 6.99 7.71
C GLU A 115 -3.30 7.34 7.46
N ALA A 116 -3.04 8.36 6.63
CA ALA A 116 -1.71 8.86 6.38
C ALA A 116 -1.16 9.54 7.65
N PRO A 117 0.10 9.29 8.03
CA PRO A 117 0.74 10.04 9.11
C PRO A 117 0.82 11.53 8.76
N GLN A 118 1.02 12.38 9.77
CA GLN A 118 1.23 13.82 9.57
C GLN A 118 2.68 14.19 9.23
N ASP A 119 3.60 13.23 9.34
CA ASP A 119 5.05 13.41 9.17
C ASP A 119 5.67 12.34 8.24
N SER A 120 6.98 12.15 8.30
CA SER A 120 7.72 11.17 7.50
C SER A 120 7.82 9.78 8.16
N THR A 121 6.98 9.48 9.15
CA THR A 121 7.01 8.20 9.86
C THR A 121 6.71 7.03 8.90
N PRO A 122 7.60 6.02 8.81
CA PRO A 122 7.35 4.84 7.98
C PRO A 122 6.05 4.11 8.35
N VAL A 123 5.33 3.64 7.33
CA VAL A 123 4.12 2.83 7.50
C VAL A 123 4.36 1.42 7.00
N ASP A 124 4.14 0.42 7.85
CA ASP A 124 4.17 -0.99 7.50
C ASP A 124 2.75 -1.53 7.27
N LEU A 125 2.46 -1.95 6.04
CA LEU A 125 1.14 -2.48 5.65
C LEU A 125 0.75 -3.76 6.39
N ALA A 126 1.72 -4.50 6.95
CA ALA A 126 1.43 -5.69 7.74
C ALA A 126 0.83 -5.36 9.12
N THR A 127 1.16 -4.18 9.67
CA THR A 127 0.81 -3.79 11.04
C THR A 127 -0.02 -2.52 11.15
N VAL A 128 -0.19 -1.78 10.04
CA VAL A 128 -0.96 -0.53 10.02
C VAL A 128 -2.41 -0.74 10.46
N ALA A 129 -2.90 0.18 11.29
CA ALA A 129 -4.29 0.19 11.70
C ALA A 129 -5.20 0.40 10.48
N ARG A 130 -6.16 -0.52 10.31
CA ARG A 130 -7.14 -0.46 9.22
C ARG A 130 -8.32 0.39 9.67
N VAL A 131 -8.74 1.31 8.80
CA VAL A 131 -9.88 2.19 9.03
C VAL A 131 -11.08 1.68 8.23
N VAL A 132 -12.24 1.61 8.88
CA VAL A 132 -13.53 1.46 8.22
C VAL A 132 -14.10 2.86 8.06
N LEU A 133 -14.24 3.30 6.81
CA LEU A 133 -14.82 4.60 6.46
C LEU A 133 -16.34 4.51 6.33
#